data_AF-A0A954IQE6-F1
#
_entry.id   AF-A0A954IQE6-F1
#
_cell.length_a   1.000
_cell.length_b   1.000
_cell.length_c   1.000
_cell.angle_alpha   90.00
_cell.angle_beta   90.00
_cell.angle_gamma   90.00
#
_symmetry.space_group_name_H-M   'P 1'
#
loop_
_entity.id
_entity.type
_entity.pdbx_description
1 polymer ?
#
loop_
_entity_poly.entity_id
_entity_poly.type
_entity_poly.pdbx_seq_one_letter_code
_entity_poly.pdbx_strand_id
1 'polypeptide(L)'
;MKSHTEYLTFNIPARMGFENITPKIEEIVQKSGIKEGLLLCNAMHITASVFINDDESGLHEDYRKWLEGLAPFDASPQRYAHNRTGEDNADA
;
A
#
# COMPACT_ATOMS: atom_id res chain seq x y z
N MET A 1 -16.77 19.89 -15.57
CA MET A 1 -15.77 19.31 -14.64
C MET A 1 -15.13 18.13 -15.35
N LYS A 2 -13.80 18.07 -15.42
CA LYS A 2 -13.10 16.91 -15.98
C LYS A 2 -12.83 15.91 -14.86
N SER A 3 -12.92 14.62 -15.15
CA SER A 3 -12.47 13.54 -14.28
C SER A 3 -11.63 12.55 -15.09
N HIS A 4 -10.73 11.85 -14.41
CA HIS A 4 -9.89 10.82 -14.99
C HIS A 4 -9.70 9.73 -13.94
N THR A 5 -9.75 8.47 -14.36
CA THR A 5 -9.62 7.31 -13.48
C THR A 5 -8.73 6.28 -14.16
N GLU A 6 -7.75 5.79 -13.41
CA GLU A 6 -6.82 4.75 -13.82
C GLU A 6 -6.72 3.73 -12.69
N TYR A 7 -6.47 2.48 -13.04
CA TYR A 7 -6.29 1.39 -12.09
C TYR A 7 -4.88 0.84 -12.22
N LEU A 8 -4.13 0.88 -11.12
CA LEU A 8 -2.80 0.28 -11.05
C LEU A 8 -2.90 -1.08 -10.37
N THR A 9 -2.45 -2.12 -11.05
CA THR A 9 -2.41 -3.50 -10.53
C THR A 9 -0.99 -3.88 -10.16
N PHE A 10 -0.81 -4.48 -8.98
CA PHE A 10 0.48 -4.88 -8.46
C PHE A 10 0.46 -6.36 -8.07
N ASN A 11 1.59 -7.03 -8.28
CA ASN A 11 1.86 -8.35 -7.72
C ASN A 11 3.23 -8.28 -7.04
N ILE A 12 3.23 -8.16 -5.71
CA ILE A 12 4.45 -8.04 -4.92
C ILE A 12 4.94 -9.45 -4.58
N PRO A 13 6.22 -9.78 -4.81
CA PRO A 13 6.74 -11.15 -4.66
C PRO A 13 6.90 -11.60 -3.20
N ALA A 14 6.51 -10.78 -2.23
CA ALA A 14 6.64 -11.02 -0.79
C ALA A 14 5.40 -10.47 -0.05
N ARG A 15 5.18 -10.93 1.19
CA ARG A 15 4.05 -10.49 2.04
C ARG A 15 4.06 -8.97 2.31
N MET A 16 5.25 -8.38 2.48
CA MET A 16 5.43 -6.95 2.70
C MET A 16 6.41 -6.38 1.66
N GLY A 17 6.05 -5.26 1.04
CA GLY A 17 6.88 -4.54 0.10
C GLY A 17 6.48 -3.07 0.00
N PHE A 18 7.44 -2.23 -0.39
CA PHE A 18 7.25 -0.81 -0.65
C PHE A 18 7.58 -0.57 -2.13
N GLU A 19 6.62 -0.02 -2.87
CA GLU A 19 6.75 0.27 -4.31
C GLU A 19 6.56 1.78 -4.49
N ASN A 20 7.57 2.45 -5.03
CA ASN A 20 7.44 3.86 -5.40
C ASN A 20 6.61 3.98 -6.68
N ILE A 21 5.38 4.49 -6.53
CA ILE A 21 4.44 4.68 -7.64
C ILE A 21 4.41 6.12 -8.17
N THR A 22 5.20 7.04 -7.60
CA THR A 22 5.22 8.46 -7.99
C THR A 22 5.35 8.67 -9.49
N PRO A 23 6.27 7.98 -10.22
CA PRO A 23 6.37 8.16 -11.67
C PRO A 23 5.11 7.75 -12.43
N LYS A 24 4.41 6.70 -11.97
CA LYS A 24 3.14 6.25 -12.56
C LYS A 24 2.04 7.28 -12.33
N ILE A 25 1.99 7.87 -11.13
CA ILE A 25 1.02 8.91 -10.79
C ILE A 25 1.26 10.19 -11.60
N GLU A 26 2.52 10.60 -11.80
CA GLU A 26 2.88 11.76 -12.64
C GLU A 26 2.39 11.58 -14.09
N GLU A 27 2.60 10.39 -14.67
CA GLU A 27 2.11 10.06 -16.02
C GLU A 27 0.58 10.16 -16.10
N ILE A 28 -0.13 9.63 -15.10
CA ILE A 28 -1.60 9.67 -15.03
C ILE A 28 -2.10 11.12 -14.92
N VAL A 29 -1.46 11.95 -14.09
CA VAL A 29 -1.79 13.39 -13.96
C VAL A 29 -1.59 14.08 -15.29
N GLN A 30 -0.46 13.85 -15.97
CA GLN A 30 -0.18 14.42 -17.29
C GLN A 30 -1.22 14.00 -18.33
N LYS A 31 -1.56 12.71 -18.38
CA LYS A 31 -2.58 12.13 -19.28
C LYS A 31 -3.97 12.70 -19.03
N SER A 32 -4.32 13.00 -17.78
CA SER A 32 -5.63 13.56 -17.41
C SER A 32 -5.92 14.93 -18.05
N GLY A 33 -4.88 15.71 -18.35
CA GLY A 33 -5.00 17.08 -18.85
C GLY A 33 -5.71 18.04 -17.89
N ILE A 34 -5.86 17.68 -16.60
CA ILE A 34 -6.36 18.55 -15.53
C ILE A 34 -5.22 19.48 -15.12
N LYS A 35 -5.50 20.78 -15.04
CA LYS A 35 -4.49 21.79 -14.67
C LYS A 35 -4.53 22.14 -13.18
N GLU A 36 -5.71 22.24 -12.62
CA GLU A 36 -5.96 22.53 -11.21
C GLU A 36 -7.06 21.58 -10.72
N GLY A 37 -6.85 20.91 -9.59
CA GLY A 37 -7.80 19.93 -9.09
C GLY A 37 -7.28 19.13 -7.89
N LEU A 38 -7.97 18.02 -7.61
CA LEU A 38 -7.61 17.08 -6.56
C LEU A 38 -7.33 15.70 -7.19
N LEU A 39 -6.33 15.00 -6.66
CA LEU A 39 -6.05 13.61 -6.98
C LEU A 39 -6.31 12.76 -5.73
N LEU A 40 -7.12 11.71 -5.90
CA LEU A 40 -7.29 10.66 -4.90
C LEU A 40 -6.51 9.43 -5.37
N CYS A 41 -5.62 8.93 -4.52
CA CYS A 41 -4.94 7.65 -4.71
C CYS A 41 -5.17 6.81 -3.47
N ASN A 42 -5.79 5.64 -3.63
CA ASN A 42 -6.10 4.74 -2.53
C ASN A 42 -5.83 3.29 -2.92
N ALA A 43 -5.47 2.47 -1.93
CA ALA A 43 -5.53 1.03 -2.08
C ALA A 43 -7.00 0.60 -2.16
N MET A 44 -7.31 -0.31 -3.08
CA MET A 44 -8.63 -0.95 -3.18
C MET A 44 -8.72 -2.24 -2.35
N HIS A 45 -7.58 -2.71 -1.83
CA HIS A 45 -7.48 -3.84 -0.92
C HIS A 45 -7.30 -3.33 0.51
N ILE A 46 -7.94 -3.99 1.47
CA ILE A 46 -7.94 -3.59 2.89
C ILE A 46 -6.67 -3.98 3.65
N THR A 47 -5.78 -4.74 3.01
CA THR A 47 -4.50 -5.23 3.54
C THR A 47 -3.31 -4.54 2.86
N ALA A 48 -3.50 -3.29 2.43
CA ALA A 48 -2.55 -2.51 1.68
C ALA A 48 -2.77 -1.02 1.94
N SER A 49 -1.73 -0.21 1.72
CA SER A 49 -1.77 1.24 1.93
C SER A 49 -1.20 2.00 0.74
N VAL A 50 -1.71 3.22 0.53
CA VAL A 50 -1.04 4.25 -0.27
C VAL A 50 -0.65 5.35 0.71
N PHE A 51 0.63 5.67 0.76
CA PHE A 51 1.18 6.69 1.66
C PHE A 51 2.31 7.45 0.98
N ILE A 52 2.74 8.55 1.59
CA ILE A 52 3.84 9.39 1.10
C ILE A 52 4.90 9.44 2.21
N ASN A 53 6.12 9.04 1.86
CA ASN A 53 7.33 9.23 2.66
C ASN A 53 8.56 9.22 1.72
N ASP A 54 9.76 9.35 2.28
CA ASP A 54 11.02 9.31 1.54
C ASP A 54 11.31 7.91 0.96
N ASP A 55 11.83 7.86 -0.26
CA ASP A 55 12.17 6.62 -0.98
C ASP A 55 13.62 6.24 -0.70
N GLU A 56 13.88 5.86 0.55
CA GLU A 56 15.21 5.51 1.05
C GLU A 56 15.20 4.09 1.62
N SER A 57 16.18 3.28 1.21
CA SER A 57 16.27 1.85 1.54
C SER A 57 16.38 1.53 3.03
N GLY A 58 17.11 2.35 3.81
CA GLY A 58 17.21 2.25 5.25
C GLY A 58 15.89 2.59 5.93
N LEU A 59 15.24 3.67 5.51
CA LEU A 59 13.92 4.04 6.02
C LEU A 59 12.87 2.96 5.72
N HIS A 60 12.93 2.33 4.55
CA HIS A 60 12.09 1.17 4.24
C HIS A 60 12.32 0.02 5.24
N GLU A 61 13.58 -0.25 5.61
CA GLU A 61 13.89 -1.26 6.61
C GLU A 61 13.42 -0.87 8.02
N ASP A 62 13.51 0.40 8.38
CA ASP A 62 12.98 0.91 9.64
C ASP A 62 11.45 0.75 9.70
N TYR A 63 10.74 1.01 8.59
CA TYR A 63 9.31 0.73 8.48
C TYR A 63 8.97 -0.74 8.66
N ARG A 64 9.73 -1.68 8.05
CA ARG A 64 9.50 -3.13 8.25
C ARG A 64 9.56 -3.49 9.73
N LYS A 65 10.64 -3.07 10.41
CA LYS A 65 10.83 -3.35 11.84
C LYS A 65 9.76 -2.70 12.70
N TRP A 66 9.39 -1.47 12.40
CA TRP A 66 8.40 -0.73 13.15
C TRP A 66 7.00 -1.35 13.03
N LEU A 67 6.58 -1.71 11.81
CA LEU A 67 5.31 -2.38 11.56
C LEU A 67 5.24 -3.74 12.24
N GLU A 68 6.29 -4.57 12.14
CA GLU A 68 6.35 -5.85 12.86
C GLU A 68 6.37 -5.66 14.38
N GLY A 69 6.89 -4.54 14.89
CA GLY A 69 6.81 -4.21 16.31
C GLY A 69 5.40 -3.86 16.79
N LEU A 70 4.59 -3.22 15.94
CA LEU A 70 3.24 -2.76 16.27
C LEU A 70 2.15 -3.78 15.97
N ALA A 71 2.21 -4.39 14.80
CA ALA A 71 1.28 -5.38 14.26
C ALA A 71 2.09 -6.55 13.68
N PRO A 72 2.73 -7.36 14.55
CA PRO A 72 3.55 -8.49 14.12
C PRO A 72 2.75 -9.52 13.32
N PHE A 73 3.37 -10.09 12.30
CA PHE A 73 2.84 -11.29 11.66
C PHE A 73 2.71 -12.44 12.67
N ASP A 74 1.55 -13.09 12.65
CA ASP A 74 1.31 -14.31 13.42
C ASP A 74 0.24 -15.17 12.72
N ALA A 75 0.68 -16.27 12.09
CA ALA A 75 -0.22 -17.23 11.46
C ALA A 75 -1.14 -17.95 12.48
N SER A 76 -0.86 -17.83 13.77
CA SER A 76 -1.67 -18.42 14.81
C SER A 76 -3.06 -17.77 14.91
N PRO A 77 -4.14 -18.55 14.99
CA PRO A 77 -5.47 -18.04 15.33
C PRO A 77 -5.63 -17.69 16.83
N GLN A 78 -4.57 -17.86 17.63
CA GLN A 78 -4.55 -17.49 19.05
C GLN A 78 -4.32 -15.98 19.25
N ARG A 79 -3.45 -15.36 18.44
CA ARG A 79 -3.20 -13.90 18.51
C ARG A 79 -4.31 -13.12 17.85
N TYR A 80 -4.64 -13.47 16.60
CA TYR A 80 -5.65 -12.76 15.83
C TYR A 80 -6.87 -13.66 15.59
N ALA A 81 -8.03 -13.23 16.09
CA ALA A 81 -9.28 -13.96 15.90
C ALA A 81 -9.70 -14.03 14.42
N HIS A 82 -9.27 -13.08 13.59
CA HIS A 82 -9.51 -13.06 12.15
C HIS A 82 -8.96 -14.32 11.45
N ASN A 83 -7.84 -14.86 11.93
CA ASN A 83 -7.18 -16.03 11.34
C ASN A 83 -7.89 -17.38 11.67
N ARG A 84 -8.98 -17.37 12.47
CA ARG A 84 -9.66 -18.61 12.93
C ARG A 84 -10.32 -19.42 11.82
N THR A 85 -10.54 -18.83 10.65
CA THR A 85 -11.19 -19.49 9.51
C THR A 85 -10.22 -19.92 8.41
N GLY A 86 -8.91 -19.87 8.66
CA GLY A 86 -7.87 -20.36 7.75
C GLY A 86 -7.07 -19.28 7.01
N GLU A 87 -7.42 -18.01 7.18
CA GLU A 87 -6.61 -16.87 6.74
C GLU A 87 -5.42 -16.64 7.69
N ASP A 88 -4.40 -15.93 7.22
CA ASP A 88 -3.21 -15.61 8.00
C ASP A 88 -2.76 -14.14 7.86
N ASN A 89 -3.67 -13.25 7.47
CA ASN A 89 -3.38 -11.87 7.05
C ASN A 89 -3.92 -10.79 8.00
N ALA A 90 -4.29 -11.16 9.24
CA ALA A 90 -4.85 -10.21 10.20
C ALA A 90 -3.93 -9.02 10.56
N ASP A 91 -2.62 -9.17 10.37
CA ASP A 91 -1.61 -8.14 10.58
C ASP A 91 -1.54 -7.10 9.44
N ALA A 92 -2.05 -7.45 8.26
CA ALA A 92 -1.89 -6.70 7.02
C ALA A 92 -2.91 -5.57 6.81
#